data_AF-A0A109WCL9-F1
#
_entry.id   AF-A0A109WCL9-F1
#
_cell.length_a   1.000
_cell.length_b   1.000
_cell.length_c   1.000
_cell.angle_alpha   90.00
_cell.angle_beta   90.00
_cell.angle_gamma   90.00
#
_symmetry.space_group_name_H-M   'P 1'
#
loop_
_entity.id
_entity.type
_entity.pdbx_description
1 polymer ?
#
loop_
_entity_poly.entity_id
_entity_poly.type
_entity_poly.pdbx_seq_one_letter_code
_entity_poly.pdbx_strand_id
1 'polypeptide(L)'
;MNLLQKTIAAITVPDAALASRVTAALCTRSGIHFGQLGDALARYIALTGERHPAPPQTSVVISCADHGVAAESVSAYPPETTLNMMCNYLMARGGAANAVANYVPARLCVADLGVNADTAGIPDLLYRSIARGTANMTKGAAMTHALAIQAIETGIGLAADCAARGDRCILPGEMGISNTTSSAAITAAILRLTPEEVTGRGANISDERLHHKVEIVRRALAVNQPDPQDGIDVLAKVGGFELGCIAGIILGAAAHHILVVLDGANTTSAALIAHAIAPNCVHALLASHASLTEHSQPHALRHLGLTPMLRLDIRLSEAAGSSIALRMLELMLMAWAATDASPRCCEPFLLPPHRTLPASSATGENTYDIHAPNRTVMDAAQYRLDNLAKPIHSLGFLEHIAVQLAGITGKIRLPSNSRAALCLLSGGEELPAERHAIISAMTAARDIDVYLFPTAMENAECHAAMHAVAADHPLLIIGSMGSDAPAVRTALCAAAEGGALVLPGDAATDHIVREYCVISPALTHYVLHLLPEMITAEIDAPAGIVGILGLEIVHAALHIMNDMKTFTEAKVAVAIDGAGAGRQVRE
;
A
#
# COMPACT_ATOMS: atom_id res chain seq x y z
N MET A 1 -4.81 38.39 4.15
CA MET A 1 -4.95 36.94 4.35
C MET A 1 -3.57 36.31 4.44
N ASN A 2 -3.33 35.52 5.49
CA ASN A 2 -2.11 34.71 5.62
C ASN A 2 -2.13 33.52 4.62
N LEU A 3 -1.06 32.72 4.57
CA LEU A 3 -0.93 31.63 3.59
C LEU A 3 -2.04 30.60 3.78
N LEU A 4 -2.33 30.22 5.03
CA LEU A 4 -3.40 29.29 5.36
C LEU A 4 -4.77 29.76 4.85
N GLN A 5 -5.16 31.01 5.13
CA GLN A 5 -6.45 31.56 4.67
C GLN A 5 -6.58 31.61 3.15
N LYS A 6 -5.49 31.96 2.44
CA LYS A 6 -5.48 31.96 0.97
C LYS A 6 -5.67 30.55 0.42
N THR A 7 -5.02 29.56 1.03
CA THR A 7 -5.10 28.16 0.64
C THR A 7 -6.50 27.62 0.85
N ILE A 8 -7.09 27.84 2.03
CA ILE A 8 -8.47 27.43 2.34
C ILE A 8 -9.46 28.01 1.32
N ALA A 9 -9.32 29.30 0.98
CA ALA A 9 -10.20 29.97 0.01
C ALA A 9 -10.04 29.44 -1.43
N ALA A 10 -8.93 28.78 -1.76
CA ALA A 10 -8.68 28.17 -3.07
C ALA A 10 -9.19 26.73 -3.17
N ILE A 11 -9.51 26.06 -2.07
CA ILE A 11 -10.03 24.69 -2.07
C ILE A 11 -11.48 24.71 -2.59
N THR A 12 -11.73 23.98 -3.67
CA THR A 12 -13.04 23.87 -4.30
C THR A 12 -13.51 22.42 -4.37
N VAL A 13 -14.83 22.22 -4.45
CA VAL A 13 -15.42 20.90 -4.72
C VAL A 13 -15.30 20.63 -6.21
N PRO A 14 -14.65 19.53 -6.65
CA PRO A 14 -14.53 19.22 -8.07
C PRO A 14 -15.89 18.90 -8.70
N ASP A 15 -16.07 19.23 -9.99
CA ASP A 15 -17.27 18.85 -10.74
C ASP A 15 -17.28 17.34 -11.03
N ALA A 16 -18.27 16.65 -10.48
CA ALA A 16 -18.43 15.21 -10.62
C ALA A 16 -19.03 14.78 -11.97
N ALA A 17 -19.58 15.70 -12.78
CA ALA A 17 -20.35 15.33 -13.97
C ALA A 17 -19.53 14.53 -14.99
N LEU A 18 -18.25 14.86 -15.15
CA LEU A 18 -17.35 14.10 -16.02
C LEU A 18 -17.08 12.69 -15.45
N ALA A 19 -16.68 12.62 -14.18
CA ALA A 19 -16.41 11.37 -13.49
C ALA A 19 -17.62 10.41 -13.53
N SER A 20 -18.84 10.91 -13.28
CA SER A 20 -20.06 10.09 -13.37
C SER A 20 -20.28 9.51 -14.77
N ARG A 21 -20.02 10.28 -15.83
CA ARG A 21 -20.11 9.77 -17.22
C ARG A 21 -19.05 8.71 -17.49
N VAL A 22 -17.83 8.90 -16.98
CA VAL A 22 -16.73 7.94 -17.13
C VAL A 22 -17.07 6.64 -16.41
N THR A 23 -17.46 6.68 -15.14
CA THR A 23 -17.83 5.48 -14.37
C THR A 23 -19.00 4.74 -15.04
N ALA A 24 -20.04 5.46 -15.48
CA ALA A 24 -21.15 4.84 -16.18
C ALA A 24 -20.72 4.16 -17.49
N ALA A 25 -19.87 4.81 -18.29
CA ALA A 25 -19.34 4.25 -19.53
C ALA A 25 -18.42 3.04 -19.28
N LEU A 26 -17.55 3.12 -18.27
CA LEU A 26 -16.66 2.02 -17.88
C LEU A 26 -17.47 0.77 -17.51
N CYS A 27 -18.47 0.91 -16.64
CA CYS A 27 -19.31 -0.21 -16.24
C CYS A 27 -20.15 -0.76 -17.40
N THR A 28 -20.83 0.09 -18.17
CA THR A 28 -21.75 -0.35 -19.23
C THR A 28 -21.05 -0.97 -20.43
N ARG A 29 -19.85 -0.49 -20.80
CA ARG A 29 -19.12 -0.99 -21.97
C ARG A 29 -18.27 -2.21 -21.65
N SER A 30 -17.61 -2.25 -20.50
CA SER A 30 -16.78 -3.41 -20.12
C SER A 30 -17.61 -4.56 -19.53
N GLY A 31 -18.78 -4.25 -18.96
CA GLY A 31 -19.57 -5.18 -18.16
C GLY A 31 -18.82 -5.64 -16.91
N ILE A 32 -17.94 -4.80 -16.35
CA ILE A 32 -17.13 -5.05 -15.15
C ILE A 32 -17.51 -4.05 -14.06
N HIS A 33 -17.63 -4.54 -12.83
CA HIS A 33 -17.77 -3.68 -11.65
C HIS A 33 -16.44 -3.60 -10.90
N PHE A 34 -15.78 -2.44 -10.96
CA PHE A 34 -14.48 -2.23 -10.30
C PHE A 34 -14.56 -1.78 -8.83
N GLY A 35 -15.77 -1.60 -8.28
CA GLY A 35 -16.01 -1.15 -6.90
C GLY A 35 -15.16 0.06 -6.51
N GLN A 36 -14.47 -0.01 -5.35
CA GLN A 36 -13.69 1.12 -4.83
C GLN A 36 -12.52 1.54 -5.74
N LEU A 37 -12.02 0.67 -6.63
CA LEU A 37 -11.03 1.05 -7.64
C LEU A 37 -11.64 1.94 -8.73
N GLY A 38 -12.90 1.67 -9.09
CA GLY A 38 -13.69 2.56 -9.95
C GLY A 38 -13.95 3.92 -9.30
N ASP A 39 -14.22 3.94 -7.99
CA ASP A 39 -14.39 5.19 -7.23
C ASP A 39 -13.08 6.00 -7.17
N ALA A 40 -11.94 5.31 -7.02
CA ALA A 40 -10.62 5.96 -7.03
C ALA A 40 -10.34 6.63 -8.38
N LEU A 41 -10.62 5.94 -9.48
CA LEU A 41 -10.54 6.49 -10.84
C LEU A 41 -11.46 7.70 -11.01
N ALA A 42 -12.73 7.58 -10.60
CA ALA A 42 -13.72 8.64 -10.69
C ALA A 42 -13.27 9.89 -9.92
N ARG A 43 -12.72 9.71 -8.72
CA ARG A 43 -12.20 10.81 -7.91
C ARG A 43 -11.04 11.52 -8.58
N TYR A 44 -10.09 10.77 -9.14
CA TYR A 44 -8.94 11.36 -9.84
C TYR A 44 -9.37 12.14 -11.10
N ILE A 45 -10.33 11.61 -11.85
CA ILE A 45 -10.93 12.30 -13.01
C ILE A 45 -11.68 13.57 -12.60
N ALA A 46 -12.46 13.51 -11.52
CA ALA A 46 -13.16 14.69 -11.01
C ALA A 46 -12.15 15.77 -10.57
N LEU A 47 -11.12 15.37 -9.82
CA LEU A 47 -10.11 16.28 -9.30
C LEU A 47 -9.32 17.00 -10.41
N THR A 48 -8.92 16.25 -11.45
CA THR A 48 -8.18 16.79 -12.60
C THR A 48 -9.07 17.55 -13.58
N GLY A 49 -10.36 17.22 -13.64
CA GLY A 49 -11.29 17.73 -14.66
C GLY A 49 -11.00 17.18 -16.07
N GLU A 50 -10.16 16.15 -16.19
CA GLU A 50 -9.70 15.59 -17.45
C GLU A 50 -10.37 14.22 -17.70
N ARG A 51 -10.82 13.97 -18.94
CA ARG A 51 -11.45 12.68 -19.28
C ARG A 51 -10.44 11.55 -19.28
N HIS A 52 -9.21 11.86 -19.70
CA HIS A 52 -8.09 10.93 -19.83
C HIS A 52 -6.86 11.56 -19.17
N PRO A 53 -6.83 11.68 -17.84
CA PRO A 53 -5.67 12.23 -17.16
C PRO A 53 -4.49 11.28 -17.35
N ALA A 54 -3.30 11.85 -17.54
CA ALA A 54 -2.07 11.05 -17.56
C ALA A 54 -1.84 10.39 -16.18
N PRO A 55 -1.11 9.26 -16.13
CA PRO A 55 -0.59 8.73 -14.88
C PRO A 55 0.14 9.84 -14.09
N PRO A 56 -0.14 10.02 -12.78
CA PRO A 56 0.36 11.17 -12.05
C PRO A 56 1.87 11.11 -11.82
N GLN A 57 2.58 12.19 -12.17
CA GLN A 57 3.90 12.43 -11.59
C GLN A 57 3.76 12.55 -10.07
N THR A 58 4.58 11.81 -9.33
CA THR A 58 4.37 11.56 -7.90
C THR A 58 5.59 11.90 -7.05
N SER A 59 5.35 12.55 -5.90
CA SER A 59 6.33 12.70 -4.83
C SER A 59 5.90 11.92 -3.58
N VAL A 60 6.83 11.15 -3.00
CA VAL A 60 6.72 10.64 -1.62
C VAL A 60 7.31 11.69 -0.70
N VAL A 61 6.55 12.16 0.29
CA VAL A 61 7.01 13.20 1.22
C VAL A 61 7.00 12.64 2.65
N ILE A 62 8.18 12.35 3.18
CA ILE A 62 8.36 11.88 4.56
C ILE A 62 8.58 13.08 5.48
N SER A 63 7.59 13.38 6.32
CA SER A 63 7.68 14.43 7.32
C SER A 63 8.23 13.86 8.64
N CYS A 64 9.34 14.41 9.12
CA CYS A 64 10.04 13.90 10.31
C CYS A 64 9.97 14.88 11.48
N ALA A 65 9.57 14.41 12.66
CA ALA A 65 9.63 15.20 13.90
C ALA A 65 9.66 14.28 15.14
N ASP A 66 10.26 14.77 16.23
CA ASP A 66 10.23 14.06 17.52
C ASP A 66 9.08 14.55 18.41
N HIS A 67 8.60 13.64 19.26
CA HIS A 67 7.49 13.92 20.18
C HIS A 67 7.94 13.97 21.63
N GLY A 68 7.55 15.02 22.36
CA GLY A 68 7.84 15.12 23.80
C GLY A 68 7.21 14.01 24.64
N VAL A 69 6.13 13.40 24.16
CA VAL A 69 5.47 12.26 24.81
C VAL A 69 6.33 10.98 24.79
N ALA A 70 7.38 10.93 23.96
CA ALA A 70 8.31 9.79 23.96
C ALA A 70 8.99 9.58 25.33
N ALA A 71 9.09 10.63 26.15
CA ALA A 71 9.57 10.54 27.53
C ALA A 71 8.70 9.64 28.43
N GLU A 72 7.45 9.37 28.03
CA GLU A 72 6.52 8.49 28.73
C GLU A 72 6.69 7.01 28.33
N SER A 73 7.68 6.65 27.51
CA SER A 73 8.00 5.25 27.16
C SER A 73 6.86 4.48 26.48
N VAL A 74 6.16 5.14 25.55
CA VAL A 74 5.01 4.56 24.81
C VAL A 74 5.37 3.91 23.46
N SER A 75 6.66 3.81 23.14
CA SER A 75 7.19 3.25 21.89
C SER A 75 8.05 2.01 22.15
N ALA A 76 8.15 1.12 21.15
CA ALA A 76 9.09 0.00 21.16
C ALA A 76 10.53 0.41 20.84
N TYR A 77 10.72 1.58 20.22
CA TYR A 77 12.01 2.07 19.75
C TYR A 77 12.43 3.34 20.51
N PRO A 78 13.74 3.54 20.74
CA PRO A 78 14.24 4.71 21.45
C PRO A 78 14.16 5.99 20.56
N PRO A 79 14.10 7.20 21.13
CA PRO A 79 13.87 8.43 20.37
C PRO A 79 14.89 8.71 19.25
N GLU A 80 16.16 8.32 19.42
CA GLU A 80 17.20 8.50 18.40
C GLU A 80 16.90 7.78 17.08
N THR A 81 15.99 6.81 17.08
CA THR A 81 15.55 6.10 15.86
C THR A 81 14.98 7.09 14.82
N THR A 82 14.36 8.20 15.22
CA THR A 82 13.88 9.24 14.28
C THR A 82 15.02 9.77 13.41
N LEU A 83 16.13 10.19 14.03
CA LEU A 83 17.33 10.62 13.32
C LEU A 83 17.94 9.49 12.49
N ASN A 84 18.04 8.28 13.06
CA ASN A 84 18.64 7.15 12.36
C ASN A 84 17.89 6.82 11.08
N MET A 85 16.56 6.83 11.09
CA MET A 85 15.74 6.59 9.91
C MET A 85 15.87 7.71 8.89
N MET A 86 15.97 8.97 9.31
CA MET A 86 16.23 10.08 8.39
C MET A 86 17.58 9.91 7.66
N CYS A 87 18.62 9.50 8.38
CA CYS A 87 19.90 9.10 7.77
C CYS A 87 19.74 7.87 6.87
N ASN A 88 18.91 6.91 7.25
CA ASN A 88 18.58 5.75 6.43
C ASN A 88 17.94 6.17 5.10
N TYR A 89 17.00 7.13 5.09
CA TYR A 89 16.33 7.56 3.87
C TYR A 89 17.26 8.25 2.87
N LEU A 90 18.14 9.14 3.35
CA LEU A 90 18.91 10.04 2.49
C LEU A 90 20.35 9.60 2.24
N MET A 91 20.97 8.91 3.21
CA MET A 91 22.37 8.46 3.10
C MET A 91 22.45 6.98 2.74
N ALA A 92 21.82 6.12 3.54
CA ALA A 92 21.87 4.68 3.27
C ALA A 92 20.92 4.29 2.13
N ARG A 93 19.83 5.02 1.94
CA ARG A 93 18.75 4.77 0.97
C ARG A 93 18.13 3.38 1.13
N GLY A 94 17.83 2.98 2.36
CA GLY A 94 17.37 1.64 2.70
C GLY A 94 16.13 1.56 3.60
N GLY A 95 15.35 2.63 3.73
CA GLY A 95 14.05 2.61 4.40
C GLY A 95 12.94 2.06 3.50
N ALA A 96 11.75 1.80 4.07
CA ALA A 96 10.61 1.34 3.26
C ALA A 96 10.17 2.44 2.29
N ALA A 97 10.24 3.71 2.70
CA ALA A 97 10.04 4.86 1.83
C ALA A 97 10.93 4.84 0.57
N ASN A 98 12.17 4.35 0.66
CA ASN A 98 13.05 4.20 -0.50
C ASN A 98 12.59 3.07 -1.41
N ALA A 99 12.30 1.90 -0.84
CA ALA A 99 11.85 0.74 -1.58
C ALA A 99 10.56 1.05 -2.38
N VAL A 100 9.60 1.71 -1.74
CA VAL A 100 8.33 2.03 -2.40
C VAL A 100 8.48 3.18 -3.41
N ALA A 101 9.36 4.16 -3.15
CA ALA A 101 9.69 5.19 -4.13
C ALA A 101 10.34 4.60 -5.40
N ASN A 102 11.18 3.56 -5.28
CA ASN A 102 11.71 2.83 -6.43
C ASN A 102 10.60 2.05 -7.17
N TYR A 103 9.65 1.49 -6.44
CA TYR A 103 8.53 0.74 -6.99
C TYR A 103 7.53 1.60 -7.77
N VAL A 104 7.21 2.82 -7.34
CA VAL A 104 6.32 3.78 -8.03
C VAL A 104 7.05 4.90 -8.80
N PRO A 105 8.29 4.64 -9.25
CA PRO A 105 9.32 5.64 -9.59
C PRO A 105 9.06 7.09 -9.11
N ALA A 106 8.80 7.26 -7.82
CA ALA A 106 8.42 8.55 -7.23
C ALA A 106 9.64 9.29 -6.68
N ARG A 107 9.57 10.62 -6.68
CA ARG A 107 10.59 11.43 -6.00
C ARG A 107 10.42 11.31 -4.49
N LEU A 108 11.43 10.78 -3.80
CA LEU A 108 11.47 10.80 -2.34
C LEU A 108 11.97 12.17 -1.83
N CYS A 109 11.14 12.86 -1.06
CA CYS A 109 11.47 14.07 -0.33
C CYS A 109 11.39 13.78 1.18
N VAL A 110 12.39 14.18 1.94
CA VAL A 110 12.41 14.03 3.39
C VAL A 110 12.55 15.41 4.01
N ALA A 111 11.65 15.75 4.93
CA ALA A 111 11.60 17.04 5.59
C ALA A 111 11.80 16.89 7.09
N ASP A 112 12.72 17.67 7.66
CA ASP A 112 12.87 17.80 9.11
C ASP A 112 12.00 18.96 9.60
N LEU A 113 10.95 18.64 10.35
CA LEU A 113 9.99 19.57 10.93
C LEU A 113 10.28 19.83 12.42
N GLY A 114 11.14 19.02 13.04
CA GLY A 114 11.48 19.16 14.44
C GLY A 114 12.08 17.93 15.08
N VAL A 115 13.06 17.31 14.43
CA VAL A 115 13.85 16.23 15.02
C VAL A 115 14.72 16.80 16.14
N ASN A 116 14.74 16.16 17.31
CA ASN A 116 15.50 16.59 18.48
C ASN A 116 16.96 16.11 18.42
N ALA A 117 17.64 16.41 17.32
CA ALA A 117 19.04 16.08 17.09
C ALA A 117 19.70 17.15 16.23
N ASP A 118 21.02 17.07 16.08
CA ASP A 118 21.69 17.83 15.02
C ASP A 118 21.48 17.11 13.69
N THR A 119 20.84 17.80 12.75
CA THR A 119 20.53 17.29 11.41
C THR A 119 21.41 17.95 10.36
N ALA A 120 22.37 18.80 10.76
CA ALA A 120 23.32 19.43 9.87
C ALA A 120 24.16 18.37 9.14
N GLY A 121 24.30 18.54 7.82
CA GLY A 121 25.13 17.66 7.00
C GLY A 121 24.45 16.42 6.44
N ILE A 122 23.15 16.22 6.70
CA ILE A 122 22.35 15.19 5.98
C ILE A 122 22.05 15.73 4.57
N PRO A 123 22.55 15.08 3.51
CA PRO A 123 22.41 15.58 2.14
C PRO A 123 20.94 15.54 1.71
N ASP A 124 20.53 16.50 0.88
CA ASP A 124 19.18 16.61 0.29
C ASP A 124 18.01 16.74 1.29
N LEU A 125 18.29 16.89 2.58
CA LEU A 125 17.29 17.09 3.62
C LEU A 125 16.58 18.45 3.43
N LEU A 126 15.25 18.45 3.42
CA LEU A 126 14.47 19.67 3.43
C LEU A 126 14.41 20.22 4.87
N TYR A 127 15.33 21.14 5.19
CA TYR A 127 15.36 21.81 6.48
C TYR A 127 14.15 22.74 6.64
N ARG A 128 13.22 22.34 7.50
CA ARG A 128 11.97 23.06 7.84
C ARG A 128 11.67 23.02 9.34
N SER A 129 12.72 22.85 10.16
CA SER A 129 12.59 22.61 11.60
C SER A 129 11.86 23.76 12.29
N ILE A 130 10.82 23.42 13.05
CA ILE A 130 9.95 24.37 13.77
C ILE A 130 10.44 24.56 15.20
N ALA A 131 10.75 23.45 15.87
CA ALA A 131 11.39 23.39 17.18
C ALA A 131 12.10 22.03 17.35
N ARG A 132 12.87 21.85 18.43
CA ARG A 132 13.51 20.56 18.74
C ARG A 132 12.55 19.64 19.48
N GLY A 133 11.75 18.90 18.71
CA GLY A 133 10.66 18.07 19.21
C GLY A 133 9.49 18.87 19.76
N THR A 134 8.31 18.24 19.85
CA THR A 134 7.17 18.83 20.55
C THR A 134 7.37 18.80 22.06
N ALA A 135 6.62 19.64 22.78
CA ALA A 135 6.49 19.50 24.22
C ALA A 135 5.69 18.22 24.57
N ASN A 136 5.85 17.75 25.81
CA ASN A 136 5.14 16.55 26.25
C ASN A 136 3.66 16.85 26.53
N MET A 137 2.79 16.31 25.69
CA MET A 137 1.35 16.53 25.76
C MET A 137 0.68 16.04 27.06
N THR A 138 1.35 15.25 27.90
CA THR A 138 0.82 14.84 29.22
C THR A 138 1.00 15.90 30.31
N LYS A 139 1.72 16.98 30.01
CA LYS A 139 2.06 18.08 30.94
C LYS A 139 1.49 19.43 30.50
N GLY A 140 0.91 19.51 29.31
CA GLY A 140 0.41 20.72 28.69
C GLY A 140 0.31 20.54 27.18
N ALA A 141 0.19 21.62 26.41
CA ALA A 141 0.08 21.53 24.95
C ALA A 141 1.39 21.05 24.31
N ALA A 142 1.28 20.24 23.25
CA ALA A 142 2.42 19.78 22.45
C ALA A 142 3.18 20.94 21.78
N MET A 143 2.47 21.99 21.37
CA MET A 143 3.05 23.19 20.78
C MET A 143 2.10 24.39 20.99
N THR A 144 2.58 25.60 20.67
CA THR A 144 1.70 26.77 20.67
C THR A 144 0.83 26.78 19.41
N HIS A 145 -0.29 27.49 19.45
CA HIS A 145 -1.15 27.69 18.29
C HIS A 145 -0.40 28.29 17.08
N ALA A 146 0.57 29.19 17.32
CA ALA A 146 1.39 29.77 16.26
C ALA A 146 2.31 28.71 15.59
N LEU A 147 2.88 27.80 16.38
CA LEU A 147 3.70 26.70 15.84
C LEU A 147 2.85 25.67 15.09
N ALA A 148 1.61 25.43 15.53
CA ALA A 148 0.67 24.57 14.81
C ALA A 148 0.35 25.15 13.42
N ILE A 149 0.08 26.47 13.33
CA ILE A 149 -0.08 27.15 12.04
C ILE A 149 1.20 27.04 11.20
N GLN A 150 2.38 27.25 11.79
CA GLN A 150 3.65 27.14 11.08
C GLN A 150 3.86 25.73 10.49
N ALA A 151 3.48 24.68 11.21
CA ALA A 151 3.54 23.30 10.72
C ALA A 151 2.63 23.10 9.49
N ILE A 152 1.39 23.59 9.57
CA ILE A 152 0.44 23.54 8.46
C ILE A 152 0.95 24.35 7.26
N GLU A 153 1.41 25.58 7.48
CA GLU A 153 1.93 26.45 6.41
C GLU A 153 3.19 25.88 5.76
N THR A 154 4.01 25.14 6.52
CA THR A 154 5.15 24.40 5.97
C THR A 154 4.69 23.30 5.01
N GLY A 155 3.68 22.52 5.40
CA GLY A 155 3.08 21.50 4.54
C GLY A 155 2.45 22.07 3.27
N ILE A 156 1.76 23.20 3.39
CA ILE A 156 1.21 23.95 2.24
C ILE A 156 2.33 24.34 1.27
N GLY A 157 3.46 24.83 1.81
CA GLY A 157 4.64 25.16 1.01
C GLY A 157 5.21 23.95 0.28
N LEU A 158 5.31 22.79 0.93
CA LEU A 158 5.78 21.56 0.28
C LEU A 158 4.84 21.08 -0.82
N ALA A 159 3.52 21.18 -0.63
CA ALA A 159 2.55 20.87 -1.68
C ALA A 159 2.65 21.83 -2.87
N ALA A 160 2.88 23.13 -2.62
CA ALA A 160 3.12 24.11 -3.66
C ALA A 160 4.42 23.82 -4.44
N ASP A 161 5.48 23.39 -3.75
CA ASP A 161 6.72 22.95 -4.40
C ASP A 161 6.49 21.72 -5.30
N CYS A 162 5.64 20.78 -4.88
CA CYS A 162 5.22 19.64 -5.70
C CYS A 162 4.43 20.09 -6.93
N ALA A 163 3.45 20.98 -6.74
CA ALA A 163 2.66 21.56 -7.83
C ALA A 163 3.53 22.27 -8.87
N ALA A 164 4.50 23.06 -8.42
CA ALA A 164 5.42 23.80 -9.29
C ALA A 164 6.30 22.89 -10.16
N ARG A 165 6.56 21.65 -9.71
CA ARG A 165 7.27 20.62 -10.50
C ARG A 165 6.36 19.83 -11.44
N GLY A 166 5.05 20.05 -11.38
CA GLY A 166 4.07 19.31 -12.16
C GLY A 166 3.57 18.02 -11.50
N ASP A 167 3.87 17.81 -10.21
CA ASP A 167 3.33 16.65 -9.49
C ASP A 167 1.79 16.71 -9.51
N ARG A 168 1.17 15.55 -9.70
CA ARG A 168 -0.29 15.35 -9.70
C ARG A 168 -0.73 14.39 -8.59
N CYS A 169 0.22 13.80 -7.87
CA CYS A 169 -0.02 12.98 -6.70
C CYS A 169 1.07 13.21 -5.65
N ILE A 170 0.69 13.21 -4.38
CA ILE A 170 1.59 13.19 -3.23
C ILE A 170 1.24 12.00 -2.36
N LEU A 171 2.27 11.21 -1.99
CA LEU A 171 2.16 10.12 -1.02
C LEU A 171 2.79 10.60 0.29
N PRO A 172 2.00 11.13 1.25
CA PRO A 172 2.53 11.53 2.53
C PRO A 172 2.93 10.30 3.34
N GLY A 173 4.13 10.36 3.90
CA GLY A 173 4.59 9.46 4.94
C GLY A 173 5.21 10.26 6.07
N GLU A 174 5.60 9.57 7.12
CA GLU A 174 6.07 10.23 8.33
C GLU A 174 7.04 9.37 9.11
N MET A 175 7.83 10.03 9.95
CA MET A 175 8.77 9.38 10.84
C MET A 175 8.87 10.16 12.14
N GLY A 176 8.45 9.56 13.24
CA GLY A 176 8.55 10.16 14.56
C GLY A 176 8.30 9.15 15.66
N ILE A 177 9.25 8.97 16.58
CA ILE A 177 9.02 8.06 17.69
C ILE A 177 7.88 8.56 18.58
N SER A 178 6.88 7.69 18.81
CA SER A 178 5.65 7.94 19.58
C SER A 178 4.54 8.74 18.87
N ASN A 179 4.65 9.01 17.57
CA ASN A 179 3.63 9.70 16.76
C ASN A 179 2.24 9.03 16.81
N THR A 180 2.16 7.69 16.86
CA THR A 180 0.87 6.97 16.94
C THR A 180 0.08 7.27 18.20
N THR A 181 0.76 7.69 19.29
CA THR A 181 0.09 8.19 20.50
C THR A 181 -0.58 9.53 20.24
N SER A 182 0.07 10.42 19.49
CA SER A 182 -0.51 11.69 19.05
C SER A 182 -1.68 11.48 18.10
N SER A 183 -1.55 10.58 17.11
CA SER A 183 -2.63 10.22 16.19
C SER A 183 -3.87 9.65 16.87
N ALA A 184 -3.67 8.81 17.89
CA ALA A 184 -4.76 8.32 18.74
C ALA A 184 -5.44 9.48 19.48
N ALA A 185 -4.68 10.37 20.11
CA ALA A 185 -5.21 11.53 20.82
C ALA A 185 -5.98 12.50 19.90
N ILE A 186 -5.47 12.79 18.70
CA ILE A 186 -6.17 13.59 17.68
C ILE A 186 -7.52 12.95 17.34
N THR A 187 -7.51 11.65 17.06
CA THR A 187 -8.72 10.93 16.65
C THR A 187 -9.76 10.90 17.78
N ALA A 188 -9.33 10.60 19.01
CA ALA A 188 -10.20 10.65 20.19
C ALA A 188 -10.77 12.05 20.42
N ALA A 189 -9.95 13.10 20.29
CA ALA A 189 -10.40 14.47 20.45
C ALA A 189 -11.50 14.83 19.43
N ILE A 190 -11.20 14.73 18.14
CA ILE A 190 -12.11 15.16 17.06
C ILE A 190 -13.40 14.32 17.05
N LEU A 191 -13.28 13.00 17.20
CA LEU A 191 -14.42 12.08 17.10
C LEU A 191 -15.12 11.83 18.44
N ARG A 192 -14.62 12.40 19.54
CA ARG A 192 -15.13 12.20 20.91
C ARG A 192 -15.18 10.73 21.32
N LEU A 193 -14.14 9.98 20.96
CA LEU A 193 -13.98 8.57 21.29
C LEU A 193 -13.12 8.41 22.55
N THR A 194 -13.24 7.26 23.19
CA THR A 194 -12.41 6.90 24.34
C THR A 194 -10.98 6.55 23.91
N PRO A 195 -9.98 6.72 24.78
CA PRO A 195 -8.60 6.29 24.52
C PRO A 195 -8.49 4.81 24.11
N GLU A 196 -9.30 3.92 24.68
CA GLU A 196 -9.37 2.49 24.36
C GLU A 196 -9.78 2.23 22.90
N GLU A 197 -10.77 2.98 22.40
CA GLU A 197 -11.32 2.81 21.06
C GLU A 197 -10.33 3.19 19.95
N VAL A 198 -9.36 4.06 20.25
CA VAL A 198 -8.47 4.63 19.23
C VAL A 198 -7.01 4.18 19.33
N THR A 199 -6.60 3.62 20.48
CA THR A 199 -5.18 3.33 20.72
C THR A 199 -4.80 1.94 20.21
N GLY A 200 -3.87 1.92 19.25
CA GLY A 200 -3.23 0.72 18.71
C GLY A 200 -1.81 0.49 19.23
N ARG A 201 -1.21 -0.64 18.82
CA ARG A 201 0.13 -1.08 19.25
C ARG A 201 1.28 -0.30 18.60
N GLY A 202 1.03 0.46 17.55
CA GLY A 202 2.07 1.10 16.73
C GLY A 202 3.12 0.09 16.27
N ALA A 203 4.36 0.31 16.70
CA ALA A 203 5.51 -0.54 16.44
C ALA A 203 5.52 -1.86 17.25
N ASN A 204 4.37 -2.55 17.36
CA ASN A 204 4.20 -3.84 18.02
C ASN A 204 4.64 -3.90 19.49
N ILE A 205 4.27 -2.87 20.26
CA ILE A 205 4.50 -2.80 21.70
C ILE A 205 3.81 -3.94 22.47
N SER A 206 4.35 -4.27 23.65
CA SER A 206 3.78 -5.25 24.58
C SER A 206 2.40 -4.86 25.12
N ASP A 207 1.66 -5.83 25.70
CA ASP A 207 0.34 -5.59 26.31
C ASP A 207 0.41 -4.57 27.46
N GLU A 208 1.44 -4.69 28.29
CA GLU A 208 1.73 -3.75 29.37
C GLU A 208 1.94 -2.34 28.83
N ARG A 209 2.75 -2.20 27.77
CA ARG A 209 3.01 -0.91 27.15
C ARG A 209 1.81 -0.35 26.39
N LEU A 210 0.94 -1.21 25.84
CA LEU A 210 -0.34 -0.80 25.27
C LEU A 210 -1.27 -0.22 26.33
N HIS A 211 -1.42 -0.90 27.48
CA HIS A 211 -2.23 -0.38 28.59
C HIS A 211 -1.70 0.97 29.08
N HIS A 212 -0.38 1.09 29.23
CA HIS A 212 0.27 2.36 29.55
C HIS A 212 0.00 3.45 28.51
N LYS A 213 0.12 3.14 27.21
CA LYS A 213 -0.15 4.07 26.11
C LYS A 213 -1.60 4.59 26.15
N VAL A 214 -2.58 3.73 26.45
CA VAL A 214 -3.98 4.14 26.63
C VAL A 214 -4.12 5.18 27.75
N GLU A 215 -3.45 4.97 28.89
CA GLU A 215 -3.44 5.95 30.00
C GLU A 215 -2.75 7.26 29.61
N ILE A 216 -1.67 7.21 28.84
CA ILE A 216 -0.99 8.40 28.33
C ILE A 216 -1.91 9.23 27.41
N VAL A 217 -2.66 8.57 26.53
CA VAL A 217 -3.67 9.26 25.68
C VAL A 217 -4.76 9.88 26.54
N ARG A 218 -5.29 9.14 27.53
CA ARG A 218 -6.29 9.66 28.50
C ARG A 218 -5.80 10.93 29.19
N ARG A 219 -4.59 10.88 29.74
CA ARG A 219 -3.99 12.01 30.45
C ARG A 219 -3.76 13.20 29.54
N ALA A 220 -3.25 12.98 28.33
CA ALA A 220 -3.02 14.06 27.36
C ALA A 220 -4.32 14.81 27.02
N LEU A 221 -5.42 14.08 26.80
CA LEU A 221 -6.74 14.66 26.55
C LEU A 221 -7.28 15.42 27.77
N ALA A 222 -7.15 14.85 28.97
CA ALA A 222 -7.64 15.46 30.20
C ALA A 222 -6.92 16.77 30.55
N VAL A 223 -5.60 16.81 30.37
CA VAL A 223 -4.76 17.99 30.67
C VAL A 223 -5.02 19.12 29.67
N ASN A 224 -5.24 18.79 28.40
CA ASN A 224 -5.30 19.79 27.33
C ASN A 224 -6.70 20.24 26.95
N GLN A 225 -7.71 19.39 27.11
CA GLN A 225 -9.09 19.65 26.69
C GLN A 225 -9.18 20.29 25.28
N PRO A 226 -8.72 19.59 24.22
CA PRO A 226 -8.77 20.11 22.87
C PRO A 226 -10.22 20.33 22.39
N ASP A 227 -10.47 21.42 21.67
CA ASP A 227 -11.76 21.70 21.06
C ASP A 227 -11.93 20.85 19.78
N PRO A 228 -12.86 19.88 19.74
CA PRO A 228 -13.05 19.01 18.57
C PRO A 228 -13.45 19.75 17.29
N GLN A 229 -13.91 21.00 17.37
CA GLN A 229 -14.32 21.80 16.22
C GLN A 229 -13.20 22.68 15.66
N ASP A 230 -12.08 22.81 16.39
CA ASP A 230 -10.93 23.60 15.95
C ASP A 230 -9.74 22.66 15.70
N GLY A 231 -9.55 22.28 14.43
CA GLY A 231 -8.44 21.42 14.02
C GLY A 231 -7.06 21.97 14.39
N ILE A 232 -6.88 23.30 14.48
CA ILE A 232 -5.62 23.91 14.86
C ILE A 232 -5.40 23.80 16.37
N ASP A 233 -6.45 23.96 17.19
CA ASP A 233 -6.39 23.75 18.64
C ASP A 233 -6.06 22.28 18.98
N VAL A 234 -6.71 21.32 18.31
CA VAL A 234 -6.40 19.88 18.46
C VAL A 234 -4.93 19.62 18.12
N LEU A 235 -4.45 20.11 16.97
CA LEU A 235 -3.06 19.96 16.54
C LEU A 235 -2.09 20.57 17.55
N ALA A 236 -2.38 21.79 18.03
CA ALA A 236 -1.53 22.49 18.98
C ALA A 236 -1.40 21.73 20.31
N LYS A 237 -2.51 21.16 20.80
CA LYS A 237 -2.57 20.53 22.11
C LYS A 237 -2.02 19.11 22.13
N VAL A 238 -2.40 18.26 21.17
CA VAL A 238 -2.12 16.82 21.20
C VAL A 238 -1.48 16.30 19.91
N GLY A 239 -1.08 17.20 19.00
CA GLY A 239 -0.51 16.86 17.70
C GLY A 239 1.02 16.78 17.65
N GLY A 240 1.53 16.60 16.43
CA GLY A 240 2.95 16.58 16.06
C GLY A 240 3.25 17.56 14.92
N PHE A 241 4.50 18.01 14.81
CA PHE A 241 4.89 18.92 13.72
C PHE A 241 4.77 18.27 12.34
N GLU A 242 5.10 16.98 12.24
CA GLU A 242 4.93 16.17 11.05
C GLU A 242 3.46 15.94 10.69
N LEU A 243 2.59 15.78 11.68
CA LEU A 243 1.14 15.64 11.46
C LEU A 243 0.54 16.96 10.97
N GLY A 244 0.98 18.10 11.53
CA GLY A 244 0.62 19.42 11.05
C GLY A 244 1.11 19.68 9.62
N CYS A 245 2.32 19.24 9.31
CA CYS A 245 2.87 19.28 7.95
C CYS A 245 2.03 18.44 6.97
N ILE A 246 1.65 17.20 7.33
CA ILE A 246 0.79 16.38 6.47
C ILE A 246 -0.60 17.02 6.28
N ALA A 247 -1.18 17.59 7.34
CA ALA A 247 -2.43 18.34 7.22
C ALA A 247 -2.29 19.52 6.24
N GLY A 248 -1.17 20.25 6.32
CA GLY A 248 -0.79 21.29 5.36
C GLY A 248 -0.62 20.79 3.93
N ILE A 249 0.03 19.63 3.74
CA ILE A 249 0.19 18.98 2.43
C ILE A 249 -1.19 18.69 1.84
N ILE A 250 -2.12 18.16 2.63
CA ILE A 250 -3.49 17.87 2.20
C ILE A 250 -4.21 19.15 1.75
N LEU A 251 -4.14 20.22 2.56
CA LEU A 251 -4.78 21.50 2.23
C LEU A 251 -4.17 22.13 0.97
N GLY A 252 -2.84 22.15 0.87
CA GLY A 252 -2.13 22.68 -0.30
C GLY A 252 -2.39 21.86 -1.56
N ALA A 253 -2.39 20.53 -1.46
CA ALA A 253 -2.68 19.64 -2.58
C ALA A 253 -4.12 19.84 -3.08
N ALA A 254 -5.10 19.95 -2.18
CA ALA A 254 -6.49 20.23 -2.53
C ALA A 254 -6.64 21.58 -3.25
N ALA A 255 -5.93 22.63 -2.79
CA ALA A 255 -5.92 23.94 -3.46
C ALA A 255 -5.26 23.91 -4.85
N HIS A 256 -4.40 22.92 -5.12
CA HIS A 256 -3.70 22.73 -6.39
C HIS A 256 -4.27 21.60 -7.26
N HIS A 257 -5.39 20.99 -6.88
CA HIS A 257 -5.98 19.82 -7.57
C HIS A 257 -5.00 18.63 -7.70
N ILE A 258 -4.19 18.42 -6.67
CA ILE A 258 -3.23 17.31 -6.56
C ILE A 258 -3.84 16.21 -5.69
N LEU A 259 -3.76 14.97 -6.17
CA LEU A 259 -4.22 13.81 -5.43
C LEU A 259 -3.32 13.54 -4.22
N VAL A 260 -3.91 13.18 -3.10
CA VAL A 260 -3.19 12.68 -1.93
C VAL A 260 -3.71 11.29 -1.60
N VAL A 261 -2.82 10.29 -1.63
CA VAL A 261 -3.18 8.92 -1.23
C VAL A 261 -2.70 8.72 0.19
N LEU A 262 -3.65 8.64 1.13
CA LEU A 262 -3.38 8.38 2.54
C LEU A 262 -2.83 6.98 2.74
N ASP A 263 -1.93 6.85 3.70
CA ASP A 263 -1.30 5.60 4.10
C ASP A 263 -1.96 5.07 5.39
N GLY A 264 -1.21 4.96 6.48
CA GLY A 264 -1.71 4.44 7.76
C GLY A 264 -2.39 5.46 8.67
N ALA A 265 -2.49 5.10 9.95
CA ALA A 265 -3.18 5.88 10.99
C ALA A 265 -2.67 7.32 11.15
N ASN A 266 -1.35 7.55 11.01
CA ASN A 266 -0.76 8.87 11.19
C ASN A 266 -1.17 9.85 10.07
N THR A 267 -1.11 9.41 8.81
CA THR A 267 -1.58 10.25 7.70
C THR A 267 -3.09 10.49 7.76
N THR A 268 -3.86 9.52 8.27
CA THR A 268 -5.32 9.62 8.41
C THR A 268 -5.71 10.55 9.56
N SER A 269 -4.98 10.56 10.68
CA SER A 269 -5.22 11.51 11.79
C SER A 269 -4.90 12.95 11.36
N ALA A 270 -3.83 13.16 10.58
CA ALA A 270 -3.53 14.44 9.95
C ALA A 270 -4.64 14.87 8.97
N ALA A 271 -5.26 13.92 8.24
CA ALA A 271 -6.40 14.21 7.39
C ALA A 271 -7.64 14.67 8.19
N LEU A 272 -7.87 14.16 9.41
CA LEU A 272 -8.92 14.69 10.29
C LEU A 272 -8.67 16.16 10.67
N ILE A 273 -7.42 16.53 10.95
CA ILE A 273 -7.04 17.92 11.22
C ILE A 273 -7.31 18.80 9.99
N ALA A 274 -6.86 18.36 8.80
CA ALA A 274 -7.10 19.09 7.56
C ALA A 274 -8.60 19.24 7.26
N HIS A 275 -9.39 18.18 7.46
CA HIS A 275 -10.84 18.20 7.26
C HIS A 275 -11.56 19.11 8.25
N ALA A 276 -11.14 19.16 9.51
CA ALA A 276 -11.68 20.11 10.49
C ALA A 276 -11.41 21.58 10.10
N ILE A 277 -10.29 21.84 9.41
CA ILE A 277 -9.93 23.18 8.92
C ILE A 277 -10.66 23.53 7.61
N ALA A 278 -10.72 22.61 6.65
CA ALA A 278 -11.36 22.80 5.36
C ALA A 278 -11.98 21.49 4.85
N PRO A 279 -13.27 21.22 5.13
CA PRO A 279 -13.90 19.93 4.84
C PRO A 279 -13.79 19.48 3.39
N ASN A 280 -13.81 20.43 2.45
CA ASN A 280 -13.71 20.15 1.01
C ASN A 280 -12.35 19.56 0.58
N CYS A 281 -11.32 19.56 1.44
CA CYS A 281 -10.03 18.93 1.12
C CYS A 281 -10.18 17.42 0.88
N VAL A 282 -11.23 16.78 1.40
CA VAL A 282 -11.50 15.35 1.26
C VAL A 282 -11.64 14.90 -0.20
N HIS A 283 -12.03 15.80 -1.10
CA HIS A 283 -12.14 15.49 -2.53
C HIS A 283 -10.79 15.22 -3.20
N ALA A 284 -9.69 15.67 -2.59
CA ALA A 284 -8.33 15.38 -3.04
C ALA A 284 -7.76 14.09 -2.41
N LEU A 285 -8.50 13.39 -1.53
CA LEU A 285 -8.00 12.27 -0.76
C LEU A 285 -8.45 10.91 -1.30
N LEU A 286 -7.54 9.94 -1.30
CA LEU A 286 -7.83 8.51 -1.39
C LEU A 286 -7.32 7.78 -0.16
N ALA A 287 -8.03 6.75 0.29
CA ALA A 287 -7.55 5.83 1.30
C ALA A 287 -6.93 4.61 0.63
N SER A 288 -5.71 4.23 1.04
CA SER A 288 -5.05 3.04 0.50
C SER A 288 -5.56 1.76 1.16
N HIS A 289 -5.17 1.54 2.42
CA HIS A 289 -5.37 0.29 3.14
C HIS A 289 -6.07 0.48 4.48
N ALA A 290 -6.83 -0.54 4.89
CA ALA A 290 -7.38 -0.66 6.22
C ALA A 290 -6.29 -1.16 7.19
N SER A 291 -6.15 -0.48 8.32
CA SER A 291 -5.38 -0.93 9.46
C SER A 291 -6.20 -1.89 10.31
N LEU A 292 -5.59 -3.01 10.69
CA LEU A 292 -6.22 -4.01 11.56
C LEU A 292 -5.88 -3.79 13.04
N THR A 293 -4.79 -3.07 13.34
CA THR A 293 -4.28 -2.92 14.71
C THR A 293 -4.08 -1.48 15.17
N GLU A 294 -4.14 -0.51 14.27
CA GLU A 294 -4.25 0.91 14.64
C GLU A 294 -5.73 1.30 14.65
N HIS A 295 -6.35 1.16 15.82
CA HIS A 295 -7.82 1.28 15.96
C HIS A 295 -8.35 2.68 15.60
N SER A 296 -7.53 3.72 15.66
CA SER A 296 -7.91 5.08 15.26
C SER A 296 -8.29 5.19 13.77
N GLN A 297 -7.60 4.49 12.88
CA GLN A 297 -7.72 4.70 11.43
C GLN A 297 -9.11 4.34 10.89
N PRO A 298 -9.74 3.19 11.22
CA PRO A 298 -11.09 2.88 10.77
C PRO A 298 -12.14 3.93 11.18
N HIS A 299 -12.04 4.49 12.38
CA HIS A 299 -12.94 5.55 12.84
C HIS A 299 -12.73 6.84 12.04
N ALA A 300 -11.47 7.21 11.81
CA ALA A 300 -11.09 8.39 11.06
C ALA A 300 -11.53 8.30 9.58
N LEU A 301 -11.27 7.18 8.92
CA LEU A 301 -11.69 6.93 7.53
C LEU A 301 -13.21 7.02 7.37
N ARG A 302 -13.97 6.42 8.30
CA ARG A 302 -15.44 6.51 8.29
C ARG A 302 -15.93 7.95 8.42
N HIS A 303 -15.33 8.75 9.31
CA HIS A 303 -15.67 10.16 9.48
C HIS A 303 -15.36 10.98 8.21
N LEU A 304 -14.25 10.67 7.55
CA LEU A 304 -13.85 11.31 6.29
C LEU A 304 -14.66 10.80 5.08
N GLY A 305 -15.52 9.78 5.23
CA GLY A 305 -16.23 9.18 4.10
C GLY A 305 -15.29 8.54 3.06
N LEU A 306 -14.14 8.03 3.52
CA LEU A 306 -13.16 7.35 2.68
C LEU A 306 -13.19 5.84 2.96
N THR A 307 -13.29 5.04 1.91
CA THR A 307 -13.24 3.58 2.00
C THR A 307 -11.89 3.09 1.46
N PRO A 308 -11.10 2.35 2.25
CA PRO A 308 -9.84 1.78 1.78
C PRO A 308 -10.09 0.63 0.79
N MET A 309 -9.19 0.46 -0.18
CA MET A 309 -9.30 -0.58 -1.22
C MET A 309 -8.47 -1.85 -0.90
N LEU A 310 -7.60 -1.78 0.10
CA LEU A 310 -6.67 -2.84 0.50
C LEU A 310 -6.82 -3.24 1.97
N ARG A 311 -6.46 -4.49 2.28
CA ARG A 311 -6.32 -5.02 3.64
C ARG A 311 -5.02 -5.81 3.75
N LEU A 312 -3.92 -5.10 3.97
CA LEU A 312 -2.56 -5.67 3.93
C LEU A 312 -1.91 -5.83 5.32
N ASP A 313 -2.57 -5.39 6.39
CA ASP A 313 -2.02 -5.33 7.74
C ASP A 313 -0.68 -4.57 7.82
N ILE A 314 -0.52 -3.56 6.96
CA ILE A 314 0.61 -2.64 7.00
C ILE A 314 0.41 -1.66 8.16
N ARG A 315 1.46 -1.45 8.94
CA ARG A 315 1.52 -0.58 10.12
C ARG A 315 2.66 0.43 10.05
N LEU A 316 3.56 0.25 9.09
CA LEU A 316 4.66 1.17 8.81
C LEU A 316 4.16 2.29 7.90
N SER A 317 4.00 3.50 8.44
CA SER A 317 3.43 4.66 7.75
C SER A 317 4.47 5.41 6.87
N GLU A 318 5.16 4.67 6.01
CA GLU A 318 6.22 5.15 5.10
C GLU A 318 5.80 5.07 3.61
N ALA A 319 4.50 5.28 3.34
CA ALA A 319 3.90 5.28 2.01
C ALA A 319 3.85 3.90 1.31
N ALA A 320 3.96 2.80 2.07
CA ALA A 320 3.92 1.45 1.50
C ALA A 320 2.54 1.10 0.90
N GLY A 321 1.47 1.31 1.66
CA GLY A 321 0.11 1.02 1.20
C GLY A 321 -0.35 2.02 0.13
N SER A 322 -0.05 3.30 0.32
CA SER A 322 -0.38 4.36 -0.65
C SER A 322 0.30 4.17 -2.00
N SER A 323 1.52 3.64 -2.04
CA SER A 323 2.23 3.29 -3.28
C SER A 323 1.54 2.15 -4.05
N ILE A 324 1.03 1.13 -3.35
CA ILE A 324 0.29 0.02 -3.98
C ILE A 324 -1.04 0.54 -4.56
N ALA A 325 -1.79 1.33 -3.78
CA ALA A 325 -3.04 1.93 -4.25
C ALA A 325 -2.82 2.85 -5.46
N LEU A 326 -1.71 3.57 -5.52
CA LEU A 326 -1.33 4.39 -6.67
C LEU A 326 -1.15 3.54 -7.94
N ARG A 327 -0.41 2.41 -7.87
CA ARG A 327 -0.25 1.53 -9.04
C ARG A 327 -1.56 0.92 -9.51
N MET A 328 -2.45 0.59 -8.59
CA MET A 328 -3.80 0.12 -8.97
C MET A 328 -4.60 1.23 -9.67
N LEU A 329 -4.50 2.48 -9.22
CA LEU A 329 -5.11 3.62 -9.91
C LEU A 329 -4.54 3.81 -11.34
N GLU A 330 -3.23 3.63 -11.54
CA GLU A 330 -2.62 3.67 -12.88
C GLU A 330 -3.21 2.59 -13.80
N LEU A 331 -3.39 1.37 -13.30
CA LEU A 331 -4.04 0.29 -14.06
C LEU A 331 -5.50 0.63 -14.38
N MET A 332 -6.22 1.29 -13.47
CA MET A 332 -7.57 1.78 -13.73
C MET A 332 -7.62 2.86 -14.82
N LEU A 333 -6.63 3.74 -14.88
CA LEU A 333 -6.50 4.72 -15.97
C LEU A 333 -6.31 4.02 -17.33
N MET A 334 -5.51 2.97 -17.37
CA MET A 334 -5.29 2.16 -18.59
C MET A 334 -6.57 1.42 -19.00
N ALA A 335 -7.26 0.80 -18.05
CA ALA A 335 -8.54 0.14 -18.29
C ALA A 335 -9.59 1.11 -18.85
N TRP A 336 -9.65 2.34 -18.30
CA TRP A 336 -10.53 3.37 -18.81
C TRP A 336 -10.16 3.84 -20.22
N ALA A 337 -8.88 4.14 -20.47
CA ALA A 337 -8.42 4.55 -21.80
C ALA A 337 -8.74 3.49 -22.87
N ALA A 338 -8.53 2.21 -22.53
CA ALA A 338 -8.89 1.08 -23.40
C ALA A 338 -10.40 0.96 -23.64
N THR A 339 -11.20 1.17 -22.59
CA THR A 339 -12.67 1.09 -22.68
C THR A 339 -13.27 2.22 -23.49
N ASP A 340 -12.76 3.45 -23.35
CA ASP A 340 -13.30 4.61 -24.05
C ASP A 340 -12.92 4.63 -25.53
N ALA A 341 -11.74 4.12 -25.87
CA ALA A 341 -11.31 3.93 -27.26
C ALA A 341 -12.28 3.00 -28.01
N SER A 342 -12.43 3.19 -29.33
CA SER A 342 -13.07 2.16 -30.16
C SER A 342 -12.22 0.89 -30.11
N PRO A 343 -12.81 -0.31 -30.03
CA PRO A 343 -12.03 -1.55 -30.02
C PRO A 343 -11.18 -1.60 -31.29
N ARG A 344 -9.87 -1.41 -31.14
CA ARG A 344 -8.92 -1.68 -32.22
C ARG A 344 -8.72 -3.19 -32.27
N CYS A 345 -8.26 -3.72 -33.39
CA CYS A 345 -7.71 -5.07 -33.40
C CYS A 345 -6.51 -5.10 -32.45
N CYS A 346 -6.71 -5.58 -31.23
CA CYS A 346 -5.64 -5.94 -30.32
C CYS A 346 -4.86 -7.10 -30.93
N GLU A 347 -3.55 -7.15 -30.68
CA GLU A 347 -2.77 -8.32 -31.05
C GLU A 347 -3.36 -9.55 -30.33
N PRO A 348 -3.40 -10.71 -31.01
CA PRO A 348 -3.90 -11.91 -30.38
C PRO A 348 -2.98 -12.31 -29.22
N PHE A 349 -3.58 -12.85 -28.15
CA PHE A 349 -2.82 -13.44 -27.06
C PHE A 349 -1.95 -14.61 -27.55
N LEU A 350 -0.91 -14.91 -26.79
CA LEU A 350 0.04 -15.96 -27.11
C LEU A 350 -0.64 -17.33 -27.07
N LEU A 351 -0.22 -18.22 -27.97
CA LEU A 351 -0.59 -19.63 -27.89
C LEU A 351 0.26 -20.35 -26.83
N PRO A 352 -0.26 -21.39 -26.18
CA PRO A 352 0.50 -22.17 -25.20
C PRO A 352 1.75 -22.78 -25.85
N PRO A 353 2.89 -22.82 -25.14
CA PRO A 353 4.10 -23.43 -25.69
C PRO A 353 3.93 -24.94 -25.87
N HIS A 354 4.22 -25.47 -27.06
CA HIS A 354 4.25 -26.91 -27.29
C HIS A 354 5.55 -27.51 -26.73
N ARG A 355 5.46 -28.23 -25.61
CA ARG A 355 6.53 -29.10 -25.09
C ARG A 355 5.97 -30.47 -24.71
N THR A 356 6.64 -31.53 -25.15
CA THR A 356 6.42 -32.89 -24.63
C THR A 356 7.21 -33.06 -23.33
N LEU A 357 6.52 -33.25 -22.20
CA LEU A 357 7.16 -33.65 -20.94
C LEU A 357 7.75 -35.07 -21.06
N PRO A 358 8.86 -35.39 -20.36
CA PRO A 358 9.39 -36.76 -20.33
C PRO A 358 8.34 -37.72 -19.70
N ALA A 359 8.25 -38.93 -20.24
CA ALA A 359 7.21 -39.94 -19.96
C ALA A 359 7.08 -40.41 -18.49
N SER A 360 7.86 -39.87 -17.55
CA SER A 360 7.83 -40.24 -16.14
C SER A 360 6.77 -39.51 -15.30
N SER A 361 6.10 -38.49 -15.82
CA SER A 361 5.02 -37.75 -15.10
C SER A 361 3.61 -38.24 -15.43
N ALA A 362 3.47 -39.20 -16.34
CA ALA A 362 2.18 -39.76 -16.76
C ALA A 362 1.98 -41.18 -16.22
N THR A 363 1.95 -41.34 -14.89
CA THR A 363 1.29 -42.50 -14.30
C THR A 363 -0.20 -42.16 -14.15
N GLY A 364 -1.10 -43.05 -14.59
CA GLY A 364 -2.55 -42.86 -14.65
C GLY A 364 -3.29 -42.72 -13.31
N GLU A 365 -2.62 -42.19 -12.28
CA GLU A 365 -3.19 -41.71 -11.03
C GLU A 365 -2.71 -40.27 -10.83
N ASN A 366 -3.60 -39.34 -10.46
CA ASN A 366 -3.37 -37.89 -10.28
C ASN A 366 -2.34 -37.56 -9.17
N THR A 367 -1.10 -38.03 -9.30
CA THR A 367 0.01 -37.70 -8.39
C THR A 367 1.00 -36.81 -9.14
N TYR A 368 0.75 -35.49 -9.06
CA TYR A 368 1.72 -34.46 -9.45
C TYR A 368 2.81 -34.37 -8.36
N ASP A 369 4.08 -34.23 -8.75
CA ASP A 369 5.20 -34.12 -7.80
C ASP A 369 5.32 -32.68 -7.26
N ILE A 370 4.33 -32.29 -6.46
CA ILE A 370 4.31 -30.96 -5.84
C ILE A 370 5.21 -31.00 -4.61
N HIS A 371 6.42 -30.47 -4.76
CA HIS A 371 7.37 -30.37 -3.65
C HIS A 371 6.89 -29.36 -2.59
N ALA A 372 7.28 -29.57 -1.34
CA ALA A 372 7.07 -28.54 -0.31
C ALA A 372 8.05 -27.37 -0.53
N PRO A 373 7.67 -26.12 -0.23
CA PRO A 373 8.59 -24.99 -0.28
C PRO A 373 9.85 -25.21 0.56
N ASN A 374 10.97 -24.63 0.13
CA ASN A 374 12.25 -24.76 0.80
C ASN A 374 12.27 -24.02 2.14
N ARG A 375 12.06 -24.78 3.23
CA ARG A 375 12.00 -24.23 4.60
C ARG A 375 13.27 -23.50 5.02
N THR A 376 14.46 -23.99 4.67
CA THR A 376 15.72 -23.32 5.02
C THR A 376 15.83 -21.94 4.37
N VAL A 377 15.36 -21.80 3.13
CA VAL A 377 15.34 -20.50 2.44
C VAL A 377 14.26 -19.58 3.02
N MET A 378 13.09 -20.12 3.37
CA MET A 378 12.04 -19.36 4.07
C MET A 378 12.55 -18.81 5.41
N ASP A 379 13.21 -19.63 6.22
CA ASP A 379 13.78 -19.21 7.50
C ASP A 379 14.83 -18.11 7.32
N ALA A 380 15.69 -18.22 6.28
CA ALA A 380 16.67 -17.18 5.95
C ALA A 380 16.02 -15.88 5.45
N ALA A 381 14.94 -15.97 4.66
CA ALA A 381 14.17 -14.82 4.22
C ALA A 381 13.48 -14.12 5.39
N GLN A 382 12.84 -14.88 6.29
CA GLN A 382 12.22 -14.35 7.51
C GLN A 382 13.27 -13.68 8.40
N TYR A 383 14.43 -14.31 8.60
CA TYR A 383 15.52 -13.71 9.38
C TYR A 383 15.97 -12.36 8.81
N ARG A 384 16.08 -12.25 7.47
CA ARG A 384 16.37 -10.96 6.83
C ARG A 384 15.26 -9.95 7.07
N LEU A 385 13.99 -10.31 6.86
CA LEU A 385 12.83 -9.43 7.04
C LEU A 385 12.68 -8.91 8.47
N ASP A 386 12.96 -9.75 9.46
CA ASP A 386 12.94 -9.37 10.88
C ASP A 386 14.02 -8.33 11.20
N ASN A 387 15.14 -8.37 10.46
CA ASN A 387 16.30 -7.49 10.65
C ASN A 387 16.35 -6.30 9.67
N LEU A 388 15.40 -6.15 8.75
CA LEU A 388 15.21 -4.90 8.01
C LEU A 388 14.91 -3.76 8.98
N ALA A 389 15.38 -2.54 8.69
CA ALA A 389 15.23 -1.36 9.54
C ALA A 389 13.76 -0.88 9.64
N LYS A 390 12.92 -1.69 10.29
CA LYS A 390 11.48 -1.53 10.51
C LYS A 390 11.05 -2.34 11.74
N PRO A 391 9.87 -2.08 12.33
CA PRO A 391 9.28 -3.02 13.27
C PRO A 391 9.02 -4.39 12.64
N ILE A 392 9.27 -5.46 13.39
CA ILE A 392 8.91 -6.83 13.01
C ILE A 392 7.42 -6.88 12.67
N HIS A 393 7.05 -7.56 11.58
CA HIS A 393 5.66 -7.72 11.08
C HIS A 393 4.94 -6.42 10.69
N SER A 394 5.61 -5.26 10.63
CA SER A 394 4.95 -3.99 10.30
C SER A 394 4.57 -3.83 8.83
N LEU A 395 5.05 -4.69 7.93
CA LEU A 395 4.67 -4.70 6.53
C LEU A 395 3.62 -5.78 6.18
N GLY A 396 3.11 -6.48 7.20
CA GLY A 396 1.97 -7.39 7.08
C GLY A 396 2.14 -8.43 5.97
N PHE A 397 1.18 -8.49 5.05
CA PHE A 397 1.17 -9.46 3.94
C PHE A 397 2.38 -9.36 3.02
N LEU A 398 3.06 -8.21 2.92
CA LEU A 398 4.26 -8.10 2.09
C LEU A 398 5.40 -8.99 2.62
N GLU A 399 5.51 -9.14 3.94
CA GLU A 399 6.51 -10.03 4.55
C GLU A 399 6.17 -11.50 4.24
N HIS A 400 4.90 -11.88 4.39
CA HIS A 400 4.43 -13.24 4.10
C HIS A 400 4.68 -13.62 2.64
N ILE A 401 4.35 -12.73 1.69
CA ILE A 401 4.56 -12.96 0.25
C ILE A 401 6.05 -13.15 -0.05
N ALA A 402 6.92 -12.31 0.51
CA ALA A 402 8.37 -12.43 0.31
C ALA A 402 8.92 -13.78 0.82
N VAL A 403 8.48 -14.25 1.99
CA VAL A 403 8.87 -15.56 2.53
C VAL A 403 8.32 -16.71 1.69
N GLN A 404 7.05 -16.63 1.29
CA GLN A 404 6.40 -17.63 0.45
C GLN A 404 7.14 -17.79 -0.89
N LEU A 405 7.41 -16.68 -1.58
CA LEU A 405 8.18 -16.66 -2.83
C LEU A 405 9.58 -17.23 -2.64
N ALA A 406 10.25 -16.88 -1.54
CA ALA A 406 11.59 -17.39 -1.27
C ALA A 406 11.59 -18.93 -1.11
N GLY A 407 10.58 -19.48 -0.43
CA GLY A 407 10.40 -20.92 -0.29
C GLY A 407 10.10 -21.61 -1.62
N ILE A 408 9.16 -21.07 -2.40
CA ILE A 408 8.74 -21.62 -3.70
C ILE A 408 9.91 -21.67 -4.68
N THR A 409 10.65 -20.55 -4.78
CA THR A 409 11.72 -20.39 -5.79
C THR A 409 13.09 -20.86 -5.34
N GLY A 410 13.26 -21.15 -4.05
CA GLY A 410 14.56 -21.45 -3.43
C GLY A 410 15.53 -20.26 -3.39
N LYS A 411 15.05 -19.02 -3.59
CA LYS A 411 15.87 -17.80 -3.61
C LYS A 411 15.38 -16.80 -2.56
N ILE A 412 16.26 -16.41 -1.62
CA ILE A 412 15.94 -15.40 -0.59
C ILE A 412 15.46 -14.08 -1.22
N ARG A 413 16.04 -13.68 -2.36
CA ARG A 413 15.68 -12.47 -3.10
C ARG A 413 15.38 -12.82 -4.55
N LEU A 414 14.14 -12.57 -4.97
CA LEU A 414 13.75 -12.56 -6.38
C LEU A 414 14.02 -11.18 -6.98
N PRO A 415 14.42 -11.05 -8.25
CA PRO A 415 14.51 -9.75 -8.91
C PRO A 415 13.19 -8.97 -8.83
N SER A 416 13.25 -7.66 -8.57
CA SER A 416 12.02 -6.83 -8.46
C SER A 416 11.20 -6.77 -9.75
N ASN A 417 11.83 -7.04 -10.90
CA ASN A 417 11.21 -7.16 -12.22
C ASN A 417 10.97 -8.62 -12.63
N SER A 418 10.70 -9.51 -11.67
CA SER A 418 10.40 -10.92 -11.96
C SER A 418 9.21 -11.01 -12.92
N ARG A 419 9.38 -11.76 -14.01
CA ARG A 419 8.35 -11.89 -15.05
C ARG A 419 7.10 -12.56 -14.50
N ALA A 420 5.95 -12.13 -15.01
CA ALA A 420 4.67 -12.74 -14.71
C ALA A 420 3.97 -13.13 -16.01
N ALA A 421 3.09 -14.14 -15.93
CA ALA A 421 2.21 -14.48 -17.04
C ALA A 421 0.77 -14.66 -16.56
N LEU A 422 -0.17 -14.26 -17.42
CA LEU A 422 -1.59 -14.53 -17.28
C LEU A 422 -1.96 -15.68 -18.20
N CYS A 423 -2.41 -16.78 -17.62
CA CYS A 423 -2.93 -17.94 -18.33
C CYS A 423 -4.47 -17.90 -18.30
N LEU A 424 -5.08 -17.53 -19.43
CA LEU A 424 -6.52 -17.46 -19.60
C LEU A 424 -7.07 -18.79 -20.13
N LEU A 425 -7.85 -19.48 -19.31
CA LEU A 425 -8.54 -20.71 -19.68
C LEU A 425 -9.86 -20.35 -20.39
N SER A 426 -10.04 -20.81 -21.64
CA SER A 426 -11.22 -20.51 -22.47
C SER A 426 -11.94 -21.77 -22.94
N GLY A 427 -13.25 -21.83 -22.67
CA GLY A 427 -14.16 -22.88 -23.11
C GLY A 427 -14.58 -22.83 -24.58
N GLY A 428 -13.91 -22.04 -25.41
CA GLY A 428 -14.35 -21.70 -26.77
C GLY A 428 -15.26 -20.45 -26.82
N GLU A 429 -15.47 -19.80 -25.69
CA GLU A 429 -16.11 -18.48 -25.61
C GLU A 429 -15.13 -17.40 -26.09
N GLU A 430 -15.60 -16.51 -26.94
CA GLU A 430 -14.83 -15.33 -27.34
C GLU A 430 -14.84 -14.31 -26.20
N LEU A 431 -13.64 -13.85 -25.81
CA LEU A 431 -13.48 -12.73 -24.89
C LEU A 431 -14.06 -11.45 -25.56
N PRO A 432 -15.03 -10.76 -24.94
CA PRO A 432 -15.55 -9.52 -25.48
C PRO A 432 -14.44 -8.51 -25.80
N ALA A 433 -14.56 -7.81 -26.92
CA ALA A 433 -13.51 -6.95 -27.45
C ALA A 433 -13.03 -5.88 -26.44
N GLU A 434 -13.96 -5.32 -25.67
CA GLU A 434 -13.67 -4.35 -24.62
C GLU A 434 -12.84 -4.96 -23.49
N ARG A 435 -13.15 -6.20 -23.07
CA ARG A 435 -12.38 -6.90 -22.02
C ARG A 435 -11.00 -7.30 -22.52
N HIS A 436 -10.89 -7.74 -23.77
CA HIS A 436 -9.61 -7.97 -24.42
C HIS A 436 -8.76 -6.69 -24.39
N ALA A 437 -9.31 -5.56 -24.82
CA ALA A 437 -8.60 -4.29 -24.82
C ALA A 437 -8.13 -3.87 -23.42
N ILE A 438 -8.97 -4.05 -22.38
CA ILE A 438 -8.60 -3.76 -20.99
C ILE A 438 -7.43 -4.65 -20.53
N ILE A 439 -7.54 -5.97 -20.73
CA ILE A 439 -6.49 -6.93 -20.32
C ILE A 439 -5.19 -6.58 -21.03
N SER A 440 -5.21 -6.43 -22.37
CA SER A 440 -4.02 -6.06 -23.15
C SER A 440 -3.38 -4.76 -22.67
N ALA A 441 -4.19 -3.74 -22.35
CA ALA A 441 -3.66 -2.45 -21.89
C ALA A 441 -3.00 -2.57 -20.51
N MET A 442 -3.63 -3.30 -19.58
CA MET A 442 -3.09 -3.50 -18.23
C MET A 442 -1.83 -4.39 -18.23
N THR A 443 -1.82 -5.47 -19.04
CA THR A 443 -0.70 -6.43 -19.08
C THR A 443 0.52 -5.88 -19.81
N ALA A 444 0.32 -5.19 -20.94
CA ALA A 444 1.42 -4.57 -21.69
C ALA A 444 2.16 -3.52 -20.85
N ALA A 445 1.45 -2.76 -20.01
CA ALA A 445 2.05 -1.76 -19.13
C ALA A 445 2.84 -2.34 -17.95
N ARG A 446 2.80 -3.66 -17.76
CA ARG A 446 3.45 -4.40 -16.67
C ARG A 446 4.33 -5.55 -17.14
N ASP A 447 4.56 -5.65 -18.45
CA ASP A 447 5.35 -6.73 -19.07
C ASP A 447 4.84 -8.13 -18.66
N ILE A 448 3.51 -8.29 -18.65
CA ILE A 448 2.84 -9.56 -18.33
C ILE A 448 2.49 -10.26 -19.64
N ASP A 449 3.06 -11.44 -19.85
CA ASP A 449 2.71 -12.28 -21.00
C ASP A 449 1.30 -12.86 -20.83
N VAL A 450 0.51 -12.87 -21.90
CA VAL A 450 -0.87 -13.41 -21.86
C VAL A 450 -0.96 -14.61 -22.77
N TYR A 451 -1.25 -15.78 -22.19
CA TYR A 451 -1.43 -17.04 -22.89
C TYR A 451 -2.90 -17.46 -22.87
N LEU A 452 -3.44 -17.83 -24.03
CA LEU A 452 -4.79 -18.36 -24.17
C LEU A 452 -4.77 -19.89 -24.22
N PHE A 453 -5.34 -20.54 -23.23
CA PHE A 453 -5.43 -22.00 -23.12
C PHE A 453 -6.86 -22.48 -23.45
N PRO A 454 -7.08 -23.17 -24.58
CA PRO A 454 -8.36 -23.78 -24.88
C PRO A 454 -8.66 -24.91 -23.89
N THR A 455 -9.84 -24.95 -23.28
CA THR A 455 -10.19 -26.06 -22.36
C THR A 455 -10.47 -27.38 -23.08
N ALA A 456 -10.66 -27.33 -24.41
CA ALA A 456 -10.70 -28.53 -25.26
C ALA A 456 -9.33 -29.23 -25.38
N MET A 457 -8.25 -28.58 -24.95
CA MET A 457 -6.91 -29.17 -24.89
C MET A 457 -6.90 -30.35 -23.91
N GLU A 458 -6.25 -31.45 -24.29
CA GLU A 458 -6.13 -32.60 -23.39
C GLU A 458 -5.39 -32.21 -22.10
N ASN A 459 -5.83 -32.73 -20.95
CA ASN A 459 -5.25 -32.38 -19.65
C ASN A 459 -3.72 -32.55 -19.60
N ALA A 460 -3.17 -33.57 -20.26
CA ALA A 460 -1.73 -33.81 -20.32
C ALA A 460 -0.98 -32.72 -21.12
N GLU A 461 -1.57 -32.25 -22.22
CA GLU A 461 -1.01 -31.17 -23.04
C GLU A 461 -1.11 -29.83 -22.30
N CYS A 462 -2.28 -29.54 -21.70
CA CYS A 462 -2.49 -28.34 -20.88
C CYS A 462 -1.50 -28.29 -19.71
N HIS A 463 -1.32 -29.42 -19.02
CA HIS A 463 -0.34 -29.56 -17.94
C HIS A 463 1.09 -29.26 -18.43
N ALA A 464 1.52 -29.89 -19.52
CA ALA A 464 2.87 -29.70 -20.07
C ALA A 464 3.15 -28.26 -20.50
N ALA A 465 2.19 -27.62 -21.16
CA ALA A 465 2.30 -26.24 -21.58
C ALA A 465 2.30 -25.27 -20.38
N MET A 466 1.41 -25.47 -19.40
CA MET A 466 1.35 -24.64 -18.19
C MET A 466 2.64 -24.76 -17.36
N HIS A 467 3.17 -25.97 -17.19
CA HIS A 467 4.45 -26.20 -16.51
C HIS A 467 5.59 -25.48 -17.25
N ALA A 468 5.60 -25.48 -18.59
CA ALA A 468 6.60 -24.75 -19.36
C ALA A 468 6.51 -23.23 -19.15
N VAL A 469 5.30 -22.67 -19.08
CA VAL A 469 5.11 -21.25 -18.74
C VAL A 469 5.60 -20.96 -17.33
N ALA A 470 5.25 -21.80 -16.35
CA ALA A 470 5.68 -21.67 -14.94
C ALA A 470 7.21 -21.70 -14.76
N ALA A 471 7.91 -22.52 -15.56
CA ALA A 471 9.36 -22.60 -15.51
C ALA A 471 10.06 -21.28 -15.90
N ASP A 472 9.43 -20.47 -16.77
CA ASP A 472 9.95 -19.18 -17.24
C ASP A 472 9.38 -17.98 -16.46
N HIS A 473 8.28 -18.18 -15.74
CA HIS A 473 7.53 -17.14 -15.02
C HIS A 473 7.28 -17.56 -13.56
N PRO A 474 8.04 -17.03 -12.59
CA PRO A 474 7.86 -17.36 -11.18
C PRO A 474 6.52 -16.88 -10.60
N LEU A 475 5.81 -15.98 -11.31
CA LEU A 475 4.52 -15.44 -10.93
C LEU A 475 3.51 -15.78 -12.03
N LEU A 476 2.44 -16.50 -11.67
CA LEU A 476 1.39 -16.87 -12.61
C LEU A 476 0.03 -16.39 -12.13
N ILE A 477 -0.73 -15.79 -13.03
CA ILE A 477 -2.15 -15.53 -12.83
C ILE A 477 -2.92 -16.60 -13.60
N ILE A 478 -3.82 -17.30 -12.93
CA ILE A 478 -4.77 -18.19 -13.60
C ILE A 478 -6.10 -17.45 -13.63
N GLY A 479 -6.58 -17.14 -14.83
CA GLY A 479 -7.92 -16.58 -15.05
C GLY A 479 -8.77 -17.54 -15.88
N SER A 480 -10.08 -17.48 -15.71
CA SER A 480 -11.00 -18.31 -16.47
C SER A 480 -12.11 -17.48 -17.10
N MET A 481 -12.42 -17.78 -18.36
CA MET A 481 -13.55 -17.17 -19.09
C MET A 481 -14.89 -17.82 -18.75
N GLY A 482 -14.87 -19.02 -18.15
CA GLY A 482 -16.03 -19.77 -17.70
C GLY A 482 -15.75 -20.57 -16.42
N SER A 483 -16.59 -21.56 -16.11
CA SER A 483 -16.46 -22.38 -14.89
C SER A 483 -15.87 -23.77 -15.17
N ASP A 484 -14.67 -23.85 -15.76
CA ASP A 484 -14.00 -25.13 -16.04
C ASP A 484 -13.07 -25.53 -14.88
N ALA A 485 -13.66 -26.11 -13.84
CA ALA A 485 -12.92 -26.55 -12.66
C ALA A 485 -11.81 -27.58 -12.96
N PRO A 486 -12.00 -28.60 -13.83
CA PRO A 486 -10.92 -29.47 -14.26
C PRO A 486 -9.71 -28.73 -14.83
N ALA A 487 -9.93 -27.79 -15.77
CA ALA A 487 -8.83 -27.05 -16.39
C ALA A 487 -8.07 -26.18 -15.38
N VAL A 488 -8.78 -25.50 -14.47
CA VAL A 488 -8.16 -24.71 -13.40
C VAL A 488 -7.31 -25.59 -12.47
N ARG A 489 -7.80 -26.77 -12.10
CA ARG A 489 -7.05 -27.71 -11.24
C ARG A 489 -5.78 -28.22 -11.91
N THR A 490 -5.87 -28.61 -13.18
CA THR A 490 -4.70 -29.04 -13.98
C THR A 490 -3.68 -27.91 -14.10
N ALA A 491 -4.13 -26.69 -14.38
CA ALA A 491 -3.26 -25.52 -14.47
C ALA A 491 -2.56 -25.22 -13.14
N LEU A 492 -3.29 -25.26 -12.02
CA LEU A 492 -2.73 -25.05 -10.68
C LEU A 492 -1.66 -26.08 -10.32
N CYS A 493 -1.92 -27.38 -10.57
CA CYS A 493 -0.93 -28.43 -10.30
C CYS A 493 0.35 -28.23 -11.13
N ALA A 494 0.21 -27.95 -12.43
CA ALA A 494 1.33 -27.72 -13.33
C ALA A 494 2.16 -26.50 -12.92
N ALA A 495 1.50 -25.42 -12.49
CA ALA A 495 2.16 -24.22 -12.01
C ALA A 495 2.93 -24.45 -10.71
N ALA A 496 2.34 -25.19 -9.76
CA ALA A 496 2.99 -25.55 -8.50
C ALA A 496 4.20 -26.47 -8.71
N GLU A 497 4.08 -27.49 -9.57
CA GLU A 497 5.18 -28.37 -9.97
C GLU A 497 6.31 -27.57 -10.66
N GLY A 498 5.95 -26.58 -11.49
CA GLY A 498 6.90 -25.66 -12.12
C GLY A 498 7.55 -24.64 -11.18
N GLY A 499 7.17 -24.60 -9.90
CA GLY A 499 7.76 -23.71 -8.90
C GLY A 499 7.31 -22.25 -9.03
N ALA A 500 6.09 -21.99 -9.51
CA ALA A 500 5.53 -20.65 -9.61
C ALA A 500 4.53 -20.35 -8.48
N LEU A 501 4.51 -19.09 -8.01
CA LEU A 501 3.41 -18.59 -7.17
C LEU A 501 2.20 -18.28 -8.05
N VAL A 502 1.06 -18.87 -7.70
CA VAL A 502 -0.20 -18.74 -8.42
C VAL A 502 -1.12 -17.72 -7.74
N LEU A 503 -1.56 -16.74 -8.51
CA LEU A 503 -2.59 -15.78 -8.15
C LEU A 503 -3.88 -16.20 -8.86
N PRO A 504 -4.93 -16.65 -8.12
CA PRO A 504 -6.24 -16.83 -8.70
C PRO A 504 -6.76 -15.46 -9.19
N GLY A 505 -7.01 -15.37 -10.48
CA GLY A 505 -7.10 -14.10 -11.17
C GLY A 505 -8.48 -13.43 -11.14
N ASP A 506 -9.48 -14.12 -10.62
CA ASP A 506 -10.86 -13.68 -10.47
C ASP A 506 -11.58 -14.53 -9.41
N ALA A 507 -12.78 -14.09 -8.97
CA ALA A 507 -13.51 -14.75 -7.89
C ALA A 507 -13.93 -16.19 -8.20
N ALA A 508 -14.26 -16.49 -9.47
CA ALA A 508 -14.65 -17.83 -9.89
C ALA A 508 -13.46 -18.80 -9.81
N THR A 509 -12.29 -18.36 -10.30
CA THR A 509 -11.06 -19.14 -10.21
C THR A 509 -10.62 -19.31 -8.76
N ASP A 510 -10.68 -18.25 -7.95
CA ASP A 510 -10.32 -18.30 -6.53
C ASP A 510 -11.17 -19.32 -5.76
N HIS A 511 -12.47 -19.37 -6.03
CA HIS A 511 -13.38 -20.34 -5.43
C HIS A 511 -12.98 -21.79 -5.75
N ILE A 512 -12.71 -22.11 -7.02
CA ILE A 512 -12.27 -23.44 -7.46
C ILE A 512 -10.95 -23.83 -6.80
N VAL A 513 -9.99 -22.89 -6.75
CA VAL A 513 -8.68 -23.11 -6.15
C VAL A 513 -8.81 -23.38 -4.65
N ARG A 514 -9.62 -22.62 -3.91
CA ARG A 514 -9.87 -22.85 -2.48
C ARG A 514 -10.44 -24.24 -2.21
N GLU A 515 -11.47 -24.64 -2.96
CA GLU A 515 -12.05 -25.98 -2.82
C GLU A 515 -11.03 -27.08 -3.09
N TYR A 516 -10.16 -26.87 -4.10
CA TYR A 516 -9.16 -27.87 -4.45
C TYR A 516 -8.00 -27.94 -3.46
N CYS A 517 -7.57 -26.81 -2.87
CA CYS A 517 -6.56 -26.79 -1.80
C CYS A 517 -7.03 -27.53 -0.54
N VAL A 518 -8.34 -27.64 -0.27
CA VAL A 518 -8.86 -28.50 0.81
C VAL A 518 -8.61 -29.99 0.51
N ILE A 519 -8.71 -30.38 -0.75
CA ILE A 519 -8.48 -31.76 -1.20
C ILE A 519 -6.98 -32.06 -1.32
N SER A 520 -6.18 -31.08 -1.74
CA SER A 520 -4.73 -31.19 -1.90
C SER A 520 -4.02 -30.07 -1.12
N PRO A 521 -3.80 -30.25 0.20
CA PRO A 521 -3.24 -29.20 1.06
C PRO A 521 -1.86 -28.69 0.66
N ALA A 522 -1.06 -29.51 -0.04
CA ALA A 522 0.26 -29.14 -0.52
C ALA A 522 0.23 -27.91 -1.46
N LEU A 523 -0.85 -27.75 -2.22
CA LEU A 523 -1.03 -26.61 -3.14
C LEU A 523 -1.21 -25.27 -2.42
N THR A 524 -1.69 -25.28 -1.17
CA THR A 524 -1.92 -24.06 -0.38
C THR A 524 -0.67 -23.17 -0.31
N HIS A 525 0.52 -23.79 -0.32
CA HIS A 525 1.78 -23.07 -0.28
C HIS A 525 2.12 -22.30 -1.56
N TYR A 526 1.52 -22.67 -2.68
CA TYR A 526 1.77 -22.10 -4.00
C TYR A 526 0.72 -21.08 -4.42
N VAL A 527 -0.30 -20.85 -3.59
CA VAL A 527 -1.42 -19.96 -3.93
C VAL A 527 -1.35 -18.70 -3.08
N LEU A 528 -1.58 -17.56 -3.74
CA LEU A 528 -1.81 -16.27 -3.10
C LEU A 528 -3.26 -15.84 -3.32
N HIS A 529 -4.11 -16.09 -2.32
CA HIS A 529 -5.51 -15.67 -2.38
C HIS A 529 -5.65 -14.15 -2.19
N LEU A 530 -6.22 -13.47 -3.19
CA LEU A 530 -6.34 -12.01 -3.20
C LEU A 530 -7.68 -11.52 -2.64
N LEU A 531 -8.78 -12.18 -3.01
CA LEU A 531 -10.14 -11.82 -2.60
C LEU A 531 -10.67 -12.76 -1.52
N PRO A 532 -11.39 -12.26 -0.51
CA PRO A 532 -11.45 -10.87 -0.05
C PRO A 532 -10.27 -10.51 0.87
N GLU A 533 -9.22 -11.33 0.92
CA GLU A 533 -8.17 -11.26 1.94
C GLU A 533 -7.36 -9.96 1.88
N MET A 534 -6.86 -9.60 0.70
CA MET A 534 -5.95 -8.47 0.49
C MET A 534 -6.57 -7.32 -0.30
N ILE A 535 -7.39 -7.63 -1.31
CA ILE A 535 -8.15 -6.63 -2.08
C ILE A 535 -9.58 -6.63 -1.55
N THR A 536 -10.02 -5.49 -1.01
CA THR A 536 -11.36 -5.33 -0.42
C THR A 536 -12.26 -4.43 -1.25
N ALA A 537 -11.89 -4.19 -2.51
CA ALA A 537 -12.49 -3.21 -3.39
C ALA A 537 -13.83 -3.64 -4.04
N GLU A 538 -14.58 -4.59 -3.46
CA GLU A 538 -15.87 -5.10 -3.98
C GLU A 538 -15.88 -5.29 -5.52
N ILE A 539 -14.76 -5.80 -6.03
CA ILE A 539 -14.52 -5.96 -7.45
C ILE A 539 -15.16 -7.25 -7.95
N ASP A 540 -15.89 -7.13 -9.05
CA ASP A 540 -16.41 -8.23 -9.84
C ASP A 540 -15.86 -8.09 -11.26
N ALA A 541 -14.67 -8.66 -11.46
CA ALA A 541 -13.92 -8.62 -12.70
C ALA A 541 -13.45 -10.03 -13.07
N PRO A 542 -13.92 -10.60 -14.20
CA PRO A 542 -13.50 -11.92 -14.66
C PRO A 542 -12.14 -11.87 -15.35
N ALA A 543 -11.69 -13.02 -15.87
CA ALA A 543 -10.61 -13.11 -16.84
C ALA A 543 -9.26 -12.59 -16.31
N GLY A 544 -8.93 -12.91 -15.05
CA GLY A 544 -7.60 -12.63 -14.53
C GLY A 544 -7.32 -11.19 -14.07
N ILE A 545 -8.29 -10.27 -14.20
CA ILE A 545 -8.10 -8.84 -13.91
C ILE A 545 -7.71 -8.59 -12.44
N VAL A 546 -8.28 -9.34 -11.52
CA VAL A 546 -7.94 -9.24 -10.09
C VAL A 546 -6.51 -9.71 -9.85
N GLY A 547 -6.06 -10.75 -10.54
CA GLY A 547 -4.67 -11.21 -10.50
C GLY A 547 -3.69 -10.17 -11.01
N ILE A 548 -4.04 -9.46 -12.10
CA ILE A 548 -3.21 -8.36 -12.63
C ILE A 548 -3.07 -7.25 -11.58
N LEU A 549 -4.16 -6.86 -10.92
CA LEU A 549 -4.12 -5.90 -9.82
C LEU A 549 -3.30 -6.44 -8.62
N GLY A 550 -3.44 -7.72 -8.30
CA GLY A 550 -2.74 -8.38 -7.20
C GLY A 550 -1.23 -8.44 -7.37
N LEU A 551 -0.71 -8.44 -8.60
CA LEU A 551 0.73 -8.38 -8.86
C LEU A 551 1.37 -7.10 -8.31
N GLU A 552 0.63 -6.00 -8.19
CA GLU A 552 1.13 -4.76 -7.56
C GLU A 552 1.50 -4.99 -6.07
N ILE A 553 0.76 -5.87 -5.38
CA ILE A 553 1.09 -6.26 -3.98
C ILE A 553 2.38 -7.11 -3.96
N VAL A 554 2.51 -8.03 -4.92
CA VAL A 554 3.69 -8.91 -5.04
C VAL A 554 4.94 -8.12 -5.38
N HIS A 555 4.89 -7.21 -6.35
CA HIS A 555 6.02 -6.37 -6.74
C HIS A 555 6.44 -5.43 -5.61
N ALA A 556 5.49 -4.87 -4.84
CA ALA A 556 5.82 -4.11 -3.65
C ALA A 556 6.58 -4.97 -2.61
N ALA A 557 6.17 -6.22 -2.40
CA ALA A 557 6.87 -7.15 -1.51
C ALA A 557 8.32 -7.44 -1.98
N LEU A 558 8.53 -7.60 -3.29
CA LEU A 558 9.88 -7.78 -3.86
C LEU A 558 10.77 -6.57 -3.62
N HIS A 559 10.25 -5.35 -3.87
CA HIS A 559 10.99 -4.11 -3.61
C HIS A 559 11.34 -3.95 -2.12
N ILE A 560 10.42 -4.24 -1.21
CA ILE A 560 10.69 -4.25 0.23
C ILE A 560 11.86 -5.19 0.56
N MET A 561 11.82 -6.43 0.05
CA MET A 561 12.84 -7.43 0.35
C MET A 561 14.23 -7.07 -0.23
N ASN A 562 14.24 -6.45 -1.40
CA ASN A 562 15.46 -6.15 -2.16
C ASN A 562 16.12 -4.83 -1.79
N ASP A 563 15.32 -3.78 -1.62
CA ASP A 563 15.80 -2.39 -1.56
C ASP A 563 16.00 -1.91 -0.13
N MET A 564 15.28 -2.49 0.85
CA MET A 564 15.48 -2.14 2.25
C MET A 564 16.79 -2.69 2.80
N LYS A 565 17.35 -1.94 3.74
CA LYS A 565 18.56 -2.28 4.46
C LYS A 565 18.24 -2.78 5.87
N THR A 566 19.13 -3.60 6.40
CA THR A 566 19.05 -4.06 7.78
C THR A 566 19.42 -2.97 8.78
N PHE A 567 19.10 -3.18 10.07
CA PHE A 567 19.53 -2.28 11.15
C PHE A 567 21.04 -2.05 11.15
N THR A 568 21.84 -3.11 10.90
CA THR A 568 23.29 -3.02 10.77
C THR A 568 23.71 -2.17 9.57
N GLU A 569 23.18 -2.47 8.38
CA GLU A 569 23.52 -1.78 7.13
C GLU A 569 23.15 -0.28 7.18
N ALA A 570 22.02 0.05 7.83
CA ALA A 570 21.50 1.41 7.94
C ALA A 570 21.93 2.15 9.22
N LYS A 571 22.60 1.47 10.16
CA LYS A 571 22.97 1.99 11.49
C LYS A 571 21.77 2.52 12.29
N VAL A 572 20.66 1.80 12.25
CA VAL A 572 19.43 2.15 12.97
C VAL A 572 19.36 1.42 14.30
N ALA A 573 18.87 2.08 15.36
CA ALA A 573 18.63 1.45 16.65
C ALA A 573 17.53 0.38 16.58
N VAL A 574 17.70 -0.70 17.33
CA VAL A 574 16.77 -1.84 17.39
C VAL A 574 15.70 -1.65 18.46
N ALA A 575 14.64 -2.46 18.40
CA ALA A 575 13.57 -2.41 19.39
C ALA A 575 14.05 -2.79 20.81
N ILE A 576 13.51 -2.10 21.80
CA ILE A 576 13.74 -2.31 23.24
C ILE A 576 12.50 -2.87 23.96
N ASP A 577 11.38 -3.08 23.25
CA ASP A 577 10.15 -3.70 23.74
C ASP A 577 9.43 -4.42 22.60
N GLY A 578 8.41 -5.21 22.94
CA GLY A 578 7.53 -5.83 21.96
C GLY A 578 8.20 -6.96 21.20
N ALA A 579 7.65 -7.29 20.03
CA ALA A 579 8.07 -8.46 19.25
C ALA A 579 9.53 -8.39 18.76
N GLY A 580 10.09 -7.18 18.61
CA GLY A 580 11.46 -6.98 18.13
C GLY A 580 12.55 -7.16 19.19
N ALA A 581 12.22 -6.97 20.47
CA ALA A 581 13.20 -6.97 21.55
C ALA A 581 13.92 -8.33 21.66
N GLY A 582 15.25 -8.30 21.56
CA GLY A 582 16.09 -9.49 21.60
C GLY A 582 16.05 -10.38 20.35
N ARG A 583 15.24 -10.03 19.33
CA ARG A 583 15.21 -10.72 18.03
C ARG A 583 15.94 -9.95 16.95
N GLN A 584 15.77 -8.63 16.94
CA GLN A 584 16.45 -7.75 15.99
C GLN A 584 17.86 -7.49 16.45
N VAL A 585 18.82 -7.63 15.55
CA VAL A 585 20.24 -7.49 15.85
C VAL A 585 20.85 -6.33 15.08
N ARG A 586 21.84 -5.72 15.74
CA ARG A 586 22.77 -4.79 15.12
C ARG A 586 24.15 -5.38 15.34
N GLU A 587 24.57 -6.21 14.39
CA GLU A 587 25.92 -6.81 14.34
C GLU A 587 27.02 -5.77 14.12
#